data_AF-A0A9J6GW77-F1
#
_entry.id   AF-A0A9J6GW77-F1
#
_cell.length_a   1.000
_cell.length_b   1.000
_cell.length_c   1.000
_cell.angle_alpha   90.00
_cell.angle_beta   90.00
_cell.angle_gamma   90.00
#
_symmetry.space_group_name_H-M   'P 1'
#
loop_
_entity.id
_entity.type
_entity.pdbx_description
1 polymer ?
#
loop_
_entity_poly.entity_id
_entity_poly.type
_entity_poly.pdbx_seq_one_letter_code
_entity_poly.pdbx_strand_id
1 'polypeptide(L)'
;MLSSRCILKRKNWLEEQYSGGCYVSTFPTGVISKYGRTIREPFGRVYFAGTETATSWPGYMNGAVQAGERAAREVSALRCSLGAFADLRFSVRASTLAKVGTLTPPGARAEPFELVFLERHPPHVLLVAAVGTAGVCAMAGAAAYGIWRAATAGGLACSRP
;
A
#
# COMPACT_ATOMS: atom_id res chain seq x y z
N MET A 1 20.99 43.29 21.45
CA MET A 1 21.30 41.85 21.29
C MET A 1 20.05 41.05 21.67
N LEU A 2 19.13 40.83 20.73
CA LEU A 2 17.92 40.04 20.96
C LEU A 2 18.21 38.59 20.55
N SER A 3 18.26 37.70 21.54
CA SER A 3 18.39 36.26 21.31
C SER A 3 17.04 35.71 20.84
N SER A 4 16.98 35.34 19.57
CA SER A 4 15.84 34.68 18.92
C SER A 4 15.61 33.30 19.53
N ARG A 5 14.71 33.20 20.52
CA ARG A 5 14.25 31.90 21.03
C ARG A 5 13.30 31.29 20.02
N CYS A 6 13.74 30.21 19.36
CA CYS A 6 12.86 29.34 18.61
C CYS A 6 11.82 28.73 19.56
N ILE A 7 10.55 29.09 19.41
CA ILE A 7 9.46 28.52 20.20
C ILE A 7 9.06 27.21 19.52
N LEU A 8 9.36 26.09 20.17
CA LEU A 8 8.94 24.77 19.69
C LEU A 8 7.42 24.64 19.89
N LYS A 9 6.66 24.64 18.79
CA LYS A 9 5.21 24.39 18.81
C LYS A 9 4.93 22.90 18.59
N ARG A 10 4.16 22.32 19.51
CA ARG A 10 3.65 20.94 19.42
C ARG A 10 2.12 20.98 19.35
N LYS A 11 1.52 20.05 18.61
CA LYS A 11 0.07 19.85 18.53
C LYS A 11 -0.23 18.39 18.80
N ASN A 12 -1.00 18.13 19.86
CA ASN A 12 -1.61 16.83 20.06
C ASN A 12 -2.92 16.77 19.25
N TRP A 13 -3.02 15.77 18.38
CA TRP A 13 -4.20 15.54 17.54
C TRP A 13 -5.20 14.57 18.19
N LEU A 14 -4.76 13.78 19.17
CA LEU A 14 -5.63 12.85 19.91
C LEU A 14 -6.62 13.59 20.81
N GLU A 15 -6.25 14.79 21.25
CA GLU A 15 -7.10 15.68 22.07
C GLU A 15 -8.04 16.55 21.22
N GLU A 16 -7.96 16.47 19.90
CA GLU A 16 -8.78 17.28 19.01
C GLU A 16 -10.15 16.61 18.82
N GLN A 17 -11.20 17.21 19.39
CA GLN A 17 -12.54 16.64 19.46
C GLN A 17 -13.19 16.41 18.08
N TYR A 18 -12.91 17.26 17.10
CA TYR A 18 -13.54 17.22 15.78
C TYR A 18 -12.82 16.31 14.77
N SER A 19 -11.59 15.89 15.09
CA SER A 19 -10.74 15.02 14.28
C SER A 19 -10.72 13.62 14.87
N GLY A 20 -10.70 13.51 16.21
CA GLY A 20 -10.55 12.24 16.93
C GLY A 20 -9.16 11.60 16.79
N GLY A 21 -8.22 12.28 16.14
CA GLY A 21 -6.89 11.77 15.82
C GLY A 21 -6.37 12.30 14.49
N CYS A 22 -5.28 11.71 14.02
CA CYS A 22 -4.58 12.06 12.78
C CYS A 22 -3.71 10.85 12.36
N TYR A 23 -3.47 10.56 11.08
CA TYR A 23 -3.89 11.28 9.86
C TYR A 23 -5.15 10.73 9.22
N VAL A 24 -5.45 9.45 9.42
CA VAL A 24 -6.56 8.76 8.76
C VAL A 24 -7.15 7.75 9.73
N SER A 25 -8.44 7.46 9.55
CA SER A 25 -9.08 6.35 10.26
C SER A 25 -8.43 5.02 9.87
N THR A 26 -8.04 4.22 10.87
CA THR A 26 -7.52 2.87 10.67
C THR A 26 -8.65 1.87 10.85
N PHE A 27 -8.70 0.88 9.96
CA PHE A 27 -9.74 -0.15 10.01
C PHE A 27 -9.20 -1.40 10.71
N PRO A 28 -9.85 -1.88 11.78
CA PRO A 28 -9.45 -3.13 12.42
C PRO A 28 -9.75 -4.32 11.50
N THR A 29 -9.13 -5.45 11.81
CA THR A 29 -9.21 -6.69 11.02
C THR A 29 -10.66 -7.08 10.72
N GLY A 30 -10.95 -7.33 9.44
CA GLY A 30 -12.27 -7.77 8.97
C GLY A 30 -13.28 -6.65 8.71
N VAL A 31 -13.00 -5.39 9.06
CA VAL A 31 -13.94 -4.27 8.77
C VAL A 31 -13.96 -3.93 7.29
N ILE A 32 -12.80 -3.80 6.64
CA ILE A 32 -12.73 -3.49 5.21
C ILE A 32 -13.39 -4.59 4.37
N SER A 33 -13.20 -5.86 4.72
CA SER A 33 -13.78 -6.97 3.95
C SER A 33 -15.31 -7.03 4.07
N LYS A 34 -15.87 -6.72 5.26
CA LYS A 34 -17.32 -6.74 5.49
C LYS A 34 -18.03 -5.46 5.04
N TYR A 35 -17.45 -4.29 5.33
CA TYR A 35 -18.12 -2.99 5.21
C TYR A 35 -17.41 -2.00 4.27
N GLY A 36 -16.27 -2.37 3.67
CA GLY A 36 -15.47 -1.47 2.84
C GLY A 36 -16.18 -0.98 1.58
N ARG A 37 -17.23 -1.68 1.10
CA ARG A 37 -18.06 -1.21 -0.01
C ARG A 37 -19.01 -0.08 0.41
N THR A 38 -19.58 -0.19 1.61
CA THR A 38 -20.60 0.73 2.13
C THR A 38 -20.02 2.10 2.50
N ILE A 39 -18.71 2.22 2.70
CA ILE A 39 -18.05 3.48 3.10
C ILE A 39 -18.27 4.65 2.12
N ARG A 40 -18.60 4.37 0.85
CA ARG A 40 -18.86 5.39 -0.19
C ARG A 40 -20.30 5.38 -0.69
N GLU A 41 -21.12 4.47 -0.18
CA GLU A 41 -22.48 4.26 -0.64
C GLU A 41 -23.38 5.39 -0.13
N PRO A 42 -24.10 6.11 -1.02
CA PRO A 42 -24.98 7.18 -0.58
C PRO A 42 -26.20 6.63 0.15
N PHE A 43 -26.66 7.35 1.16
CA PHE A 43 -27.87 7.01 1.89
C PHE A 43 -28.97 8.04 1.59
N GLY A 44 -29.87 7.70 0.66
CA GLY A 44 -30.93 8.59 0.21
C GLY A 44 -30.37 9.84 -0.48
N ARG A 45 -30.49 11.01 0.19
CA ARG A 45 -29.96 12.30 -0.29
C ARG A 45 -28.63 12.68 0.38
N VAL A 46 -28.08 11.81 1.21
CA VAL A 46 -26.82 12.03 1.92
C VAL A 46 -25.68 11.37 1.15
N TYR A 47 -24.67 12.16 0.83
CA TYR A 47 -23.47 11.76 0.13
C TYR A 47 -22.27 11.91 1.04
N PHE A 48 -21.47 10.85 1.17
CA PHE A 48 -20.31 10.82 2.04
C PHE A 48 -19.08 11.31 1.27
N ALA A 49 -18.44 12.37 1.76
CA ALA A 49 -17.13 12.84 1.33
C ALA A 49 -16.07 12.50 2.41
N GLY A 50 -14.87 13.07 2.28
CA GLY A 50 -13.76 12.83 3.22
C GLY A 50 -12.68 11.92 2.63
N THR A 51 -11.45 12.08 3.10
CA THR A 51 -10.25 11.44 2.50
C THR A 51 -10.30 9.91 2.61
N GLU A 52 -11.00 9.38 3.60
CA GLU A 52 -11.27 7.95 3.81
C GLU A 52 -12.09 7.35 2.66
N THR A 53 -12.92 8.18 2.01
CA THR A 53 -13.73 7.77 0.84
C THR A 53 -13.00 7.96 -0.49
N ALA A 54 -11.75 8.42 -0.49
CA ALA A 54 -10.95 8.57 -1.71
C ALA A 54 -10.57 7.20 -2.30
N THR A 55 -10.34 7.15 -3.62
CA THR A 55 -9.77 5.96 -4.29
C THR A 55 -8.29 6.12 -4.57
N SER A 56 -7.80 7.36 -4.60
CA SER A 56 -6.41 7.71 -4.76
C SER A 56 -5.96 8.51 -3.55
N TRP A 57 -4.83 8.11 -2.95
CA TRP A 57 -4.23 8.76 -1.78
C TRP A 57 -5.20 8.95 -0.58
N PRO A 58 -5.91 7.89 -0.13
CA PRO A 58 -6.74 8.01 1.07
C PRO A 58 -5.87 8.36 2.29
N GLY A 59 -6.35 9.28 3.13
CA GLY A 59 -5.60 9.81 4.27
C GLY A 59 -4.74 11.04 3.96
N TYR A 60 -4.71 11.49 2.70
CA TYR A 60 -3.97 12.69 2.29
C TYR A 60 -4.92 13.80 1.82
N MET A 61 -4.39 15.02 1.71
CA MET A 61 -5.12 16.19 1.20
C MET A 61 -5.63 15.95 -0.23
N ASN A 62 -4.86 15.26 -1.09
CA ASN A 62 -5.29 14.90 -2.44
C ASN A 62 -6.52 14.00 -2.42
N GLY A 63 -6.56 13.02 -1.50
CA GLY A 63 -7.74 12.17 -1.31
C GLY A 63 -8.96 12.98 -0.86
N ALA A 64 -8.78 13.97 0.02
CA ALA A 64 -9.87 14.84 0.46
C ALA A 64 -10.48 15.64 -0.70
N VAL A 65 -9.65 16.21 -1.58
CA VAL A 65 -10.10 16.92 -2.79
C VAL A 65 -10.84 15.98 -3.73
N GLN A 66 -10.24 14.82 -4.04
CA GLN A 66 -10.83 13.82 -4.93
C GLN A 66 -12.22 13.37 -4.45
N ALA A 67 -12.34 13.09 -3.15
CA ALA A 67 -13.59 12.66 -2.52
C ALA A 67 -14.65 13.76 -2.52
N GLY A 68 -14.27 15.00 -2.25
CA GLY A 68 -15.19 16.16 -2.29
C GLY A 68 -15.74 16.43 -3.68
N GLU A 69 -14.88 16.42 -4.70
CA GLU A 69 -15.28 16.60 -6.11
C GLU A 69 -16.17 15.46 -6.61
N ARG A 70 -15.93 14.23 -6.14
CA ARG A 70 -16.82 13.09 -6.42
C ARG A 70 -18.20 13.32 -5.80
N ALA A 71 -18.27 13.59 -4.50
CA ALA A 71 -19.55 13.77 -3.80
C ALA A 71 -20.37 14.94 -4.39
N ALA A 72 -19.72 16.04 -4.76
CA ALA A 72 -20.39 17.17 -5.42
C ALA A 72 -21.00 16.78 -6.78
N ARG A 73 -20.33 15.92 -7.56
CA ARG A 73 -20.86 15.40 -8.83
C ARG A 73 -22.05 14.47 -8.61
N GLU A 74 -22.00 13.61 -7.60
CA GLU A 74 -23.09 12.70 -7.28
C GLU A 74 -24.37 13.47 -6.87
N VAL A 75 -24.23 14.52 -6.05
CA VAL A 75 -25.33 15.43 -5.71
C VAL A 75 -25.85 16.17 -6.94
N SER A 76 -24.96 16.68 -7.79
CA SER A 76 -25.34 17.40 -9.00
C SER A 76 -26.11 16.51 -9.99
N ALA A 77 -25.70 15.24 -10.11
CA ALA A 77 -26.37 14.26 -10.96
C ALA A 77 -27.79 13.96 -10.47
N LEU A 78 -28.01 13.81 -9.15
CA LEU A 78 -29.36 13.67 -8.60
C LEU A 78 -30.24 14.90 -8.83
N ARG A 79 -29.68 16.10 -8.72
CA ARG A 79 -30.47 17.32 -8.92
C ARG A 79 -30.92 17.49 -10.37
N CYS A 80 -30.09 17.05 -11.31
CA CYS A 80 -30.42 17.02 -12.73
C CYS A 80 -31.58 16.06 -13.03
N SER A 81 -31.61 14.88 -12.41
CA SER A 81 -32.72 13.92 -12.59
C SER A 81 -34.04 14.35 -11.93
N LEU A 82 -33.99 15.27 -10.96
CA LEU A 82 -35.16 15.81 -10.28
C LEU A 82 -35.69 17.12 -10.89
N GLY A 83 -35.13 17.59 -12.01
CA GLY A 83 -35.59 18.80 -12.71
C GLY A 83 -35.36 20.13 -11.96
N ALA A 84 -34.55 20.13 -10.90
CA ALA A 84 -34.38 21.28 -10.02
C ALA A 84 -33.04 22.01 -10.26
N PHE A 85 -33.13 23.14 -10.97
CA PHE A 85 -32.18 24.24 -11.23
C PHE A 85 -31.40 24.26 -12.55
N ALA A 86 -31.69 25.32 -13.32
CA ALA A 86 -31.07 25.73 -14.58
C ALA A 86 -29.91 26.75 -14.42
N ASP A 87 -29.38 27.01 -13.21
CA ASP A 87 -28.45 28.14 -13.04
C ASP A 87 -27.38 27.99 -11.95
N LEU A 88 -26.73 26.83 -11.87
CA LEU A 88 -25.49 26.68 -11.09
C LEU A 88 -24.35 26.33 -12.05
N ARG A 89 -23.49 27.32 -12.30
CA ARG A 89 -22.23 27.23 -13.06
C ARG A 89 -21.16 26.32 -12.43
N PHE A 90 -21.55 25.30 -11.66
CA PHE A 90 -20.64 24.26 -11.16
C PHE A 90 -20.54 23.10 -12.15
N SER A 91 -20.53 23.39 -13.46
CA SER A 91 -20.06 22.40 -14.44
C SER A 91 -18.54 22.41 -14.39
N VAL A 92 -17.96 21.71 -13.42
CA VAL A 92 -16.59 21.22 -13.57
C VAL A 92 -16.67 20.28 -14.76
N ARG A 93 -16.33 20.79 -15.95
CA ARG A 93 -16.31 19.97 -17.18
C ARG A 93 -15.51 18.71 -16.85
N ALA A 94 -16.00 17.54 -17.27
CA ALA A 94 -15.28 16.28 -17.12
C ALA A 94 -13.83 16.40 -17.66
N SER A 95 -13.61 17.27 -18.66
CA SER A 95 -12.30 17.62 -19.20
C SER A 95 -11.37 18.37 -18.22
N THR A 96 -11.92 19.18 -17.31
CA THR A 96 -11.13 19.86 -16.27
C THR A 96 -10.69 18.86 -15.21
N LEU A 97 -11.52 17.87 -14.89
CA LEU A 97 -11.23 16.82 -13.91
C LEU A 97 -10.24 15.76 -14.41
N ALA A 98 -10.28 15.43 -15.71
CA ALA A 98 -9.23 14.64 -16.36
C ALA A 98 -7.84 15.33 -16.22
N LYS A 99 -7.83 16.67 -16.14
CA LYS A 99 -6.64 17.47 -15.85
C LYS A 99 -6.28 17.46 -14.35
N VAL A 100 -7.25 17.44 -13.45
CA VAL A 100 -7.04 17.37 -11.98
C VAL A 100 -6.39 16.05 -11.55
N GLY A 101 -6.77 14.91 -12.16
CA GLY A 101 -6.11 13.62 -11.92
C GLY A 101 -4.63 13.56 -12.34
N THR A 102 -4.17 14.57 -13.09
CA THR A 102 -2.79 14.71 -13.57
C THR A 102 -2.12 15.99 -13.08
N LEU A 103 -2.65 16.68 -12.06
CA LEU A 103 -1.97 17.83 -11.44
C LEU A 103 -0.75 17.36 -10.65
N THR A 104 0.22 16.80 -11.35
CA THR A 104 1.62 16.91 -10.97
C THR A 104 1.92 18.41 -11.12
N PRO A 105 2.20 19.15 -10.03
CA PRO A 105 2.60 20.54 -10.15
C PRO A 105 3.79 20.61 -11.13
N PRO A 106 3.89 21.68 -11.94
CA PRO A 106 4.99 21.81 -12.89
C PRO A 106 6.32 21.71 -12.14
N GLY A 107 7.03 20.58 -12.33
CA GLY A 107 8.26 20.22 -11.61
C GLY A 107 8.21 18.94 -10.76
N ALA A 108 7.02 18.43 -10.42
CA ALA A 108 6.86 17.17 -9.68
C ALA A 108 6.43 16.03 -10.61
N ARG A 109 7.26 15.69 -11.59
CA ARG A 109 6.99 14.52 -12.44
C ARG A 109 7.09 13.26 -11.57
N ALA A 110 6.04 12.44 -11.59
CA ALA A 110 6.11 11.13 -10.96
C ALA A 110 6.98 10.24 -11.87
N GLU A 111 8.22 10.03 -11.46
CA GLU A 111 9.09 9.07 -12.13
C GLU A 111 8.60 7.65 -11.80
N PRO A 112 8.60 6.74 -12.79
CA PRO A 112 8.25 5.35 -12.53
C PRO A 112 9.22 4.76 -11.51
N PHE A 113 8.68 3.98 -10.58
CA PHE A 113 9.51 3.28 -9.62
C PHE A 113 10.16 2.09 -10.32
N GLU A 114 11.41 2.26 -10.75
CA GLU A 114 12.22 1.20 -11.35
C GLU A 114 12.91 0.39 -10.25
N LEU A 115 12.52 -0.88 -10.12
CA LEU A 115 13.12 -1.83 -9.19
C LEU A 115 14.39 -2.42 -9.80
N VAL A 116 15.46 -2.52 -9.00
CA VAL A 116 16.66 -3.27 -9.42
C VAL A 116 16.36 -4.76 -9.50
N PHE A 117 17.12 -5.50 -10.32
CA PHE A 117 16.89 -6.93 -10.60
C PHE A 117 16.64 -7.77 -9.34
N LEU A 118 17.40 -7.52 -8.27
CA LEU A 118 17.30 -8.29 -7.02
C LEU A 118 16.09 -7.92 -6.16
N GLU A 119 15.57 -6.69 -6.25
CA GLU A 119 14.30 -6.31 -5.62
C GLU A 119 13.09 -6.83 -6.41
N ARG A 120 13.25 -6.97 -7.74
CA ARG A 120 12.25 -7.57 -8.61
C ARG A 120 12.18 -9.09 -8.47
N HIS A 121 13.32 -9.72 -8.21
CA HIS A 121 13.47 -11.17 -8.06
C HIS A 121 14.23 -11.52 -6.78
N PRO A 122 13.69 -11.20 -5.59
CA PRO A 122 14.33 -11.58 -4.35
C PRO A 122 14.31 -13.10 -4.23
N PRO A 123 15.44 -13.74 -3.85
CA PRO A 123 15.44 -15.17 -3.61
C PRO A 123 14.50 -15.45 -2.44
N HIS A 124 13.43 -16.21 -2.70
CA HIS A 124 12.46 -16.56 -1.66
C HIS A 124 13.17 -17.33 -0.55
N VAL A 125 12.83 -17.05 0.72
CA VAL A 125 13.50 -17.67 1.88
C VAL A 125 13.47 -19.20 1.79
N LEU A 126 12.38 -19.77 1.26
CA LEU A 126 12.28 -21.22 1.02
C LEU A 126 13.27 -21.73 -0.04
N LEU A 127 13.57 -20.96 -1.08
CA LEU A 127 14.57 -21.33 -2.09
C LEU A 127 15.97 -21.33 -1.47
N VAL A 128 16.30 -20.28 -0.72
CA VAL A 128 17.60 -20.17 -0.03
C VAL A 128 17.77 -21.30 0.98
N ALA A 129 16.72 -21.59 1.75
CA ALA A 129 16.71 -22.70 2.69
C ALA A 129 16.87 -24.05 1.97
N ALA A 130 16.14 -24.29 0.88
CA ALA A 130 16.20 -25.55 0.13
C ALA A 130 17.60 -25.80 -0.46
N VAL A 131 18.24 -24.77 -1.03
CA VAL A 131 19.62 -24.88 -1.56
C VAL A 131 20.61 -25.15 -0.42
N GLY A 132 20.44 -24.48 0.73
CA GLY A 132 21.25 -24.74 1.93
C GLY A 132 21.10 -26.18 2.43
N THR A 133 19.87 -26.66 2.57
CA THR A 133 19.59 -28.04 3.01
C THR A 133 20.15 -29.07 2.02
N ALA A 134 19.96 -28.86 0.71
CA ALA A 134 20.51 -29.75 -0.31
C ALA A 134 22.05 -29.80 -0.26
N GLY A 135 22.71 -28.66 -0.06
CA GLY A 135 24.16 -28.59 0.10
C GLY A 135 24.66 -29.38 1.33
N VAL A 136 23.98 -29.24 2.47
CA VAL A 136 24.30 -30.01 3.69
C VAL A 136 24.09 -31.51 3.48
N CYS A 137 22.97 -31.90 2.87
CA CYS A 137 22.69 -33.31 2.55
C CYS A 137 23.74 -33.91 1.60
N ALA A 138 24.19 -33.16 0.59
CA ALA A 138 25.22 -33.61 -0.33
C ALA A 138 26.57 -33.83 0.37
N MET A 139 26.99 -32.92 1.26
CA MET A 139 28.22 -33.08 2.05
C MET A 139 28.16 -34.28 2.99
N ALA A 140 27.03 -34.49 3.67
CA ALA A 140 26.82 -35.65 4.53
C ALA A 140 26.87 -36.97 3.74
N GLY A 141 26.25 -37.02 2.56
CA GLY A 141 26.28 -38.17 1.67
C GLY A 141 27.70 -38.51 1.18
N ALA A 142 28.48 -37.50 0.79
CA ALA A 142 29.87 -37.69 0.37
C ALA A 142 30.77 -38.23 1.51
N ALA A 143 30.59 -37.73 2.73
CA ALA A 143 31.31 -38.21 3.91
C ALA A 143 30.96 -39.67 4.23
N ALA A 144 29.67 -40.02 4.21
CA ALA A 144 29.21 -41.39 4.43
C ALA A 144 29.76 -42.36 3.36
N TYR A 145 29.77 -41.95 2.09
CA TYR A 145 30.35 -42.73 1.00
C TYR A 145 31.86 -42.95 1.18
N GLY A 146 32.60 -41.93 1.61
CA GLY A 146 34.04 -42.04 1.90
C GLY A 146 34.34 -43.05 3.01
N ILE A 147 33.57 -43.02 4.11
CA ILE A 147 33.70 -43.97 5.23
C ILE A 147 33.41 -45.40 4.76
N TRP A 148 32.32 -45.61 4.01
CA TRP A 148 31.97 -46.92 3.46
C TRP A 148 33.04 -47.47 2.50
N ARG A 149 33.59 -46.62 1.63
CA ARG A 149 34.66 -47.00 0.69
C ARG A 149 35.95 -47.38 1.42
N ALA A 150 36.32 -46.66 2.49
CA ALA A 150 37.48 -47.01 3.31
C ALA A 150 37.29 -48.35 4.03
N ALA A 151 36.09 -48.62 4.56
CA ALA A 151 35.78 -49.88 5.24
C ALA A 151 35.79 -51.09 4.29
N THR A 152 35.29 -50.93 3.06
CA THR A 152 35.24 -52.01 2.06
C THR A 152 36.59 -52.27 1.38
N ALA A 153 37.43 -51.24 1.21
CA ALA A 153 38.80 -51.39 0.71
C ALA A 153 39.70 -52.18 1.68
N GLY A 154 39.48 -52.07 2.99
CA GLY A 154 40.20 -52.85 4.02
C GLY A 154 39.79 -54.33 4.07
N GLY A 155 38.59 -54.69 3.61
CA GLY A 155 38.09 -56.07 3.64
C GLY A 155 38.68 -56.99 2.55
N LEU A 156 39.19 -56.42 1.45
CA LEU A 156 39.80 -57.19 0.36
C LEU A 156 41.26 -57.62 0.64
N ALA A 157 41.90 -57.11 1.69
CA ALA A 157 43.26 -57.48 2.05
C ALA A 157 43.36 -58.75 2.93
N CYS A 158 42.25 -59.24 3.51
CA CYS A 158 42.25 -60.34 4.48
C CYS A 158 41.80 -61.70 3.87
N SER A 159 41.64 -61.79 2.54
CA SER A 159 41.22 -63.03 1.86
C SER A 159 42.14 -63.37 0.68
N ARG A 160 43.42 -63.58 0.97
CA ARG A 160 44.27 -64.41 0.11
C ARG A 160 44.92 -65.50 0.98
N PRO A 161 44.76 -66.79 0.63
CA PRO A 161 45.36 -67.90 1.34
C PRO A 161 46.89 -67.89 1.24
#